data_AF-A0A8J6T524-F1
#
_entry.id   AF-A0A8J6T524-F1
#
_cell.length_a   1.000
_cell.length_b   1.000
_cell.length_c   1.000
_cell.angle_alpha   90.00
_cell.angle_beta   90.00
_cell.angle_gamma   90.00
#
_symmetry.space_group_name_H-M   'P 1'
#
loop_
_entity.id
_entity.type
_entity.pdbx_description
1 polymer ?
#
loop_
_entity_poly.entity_id
_entity_poly.type
_entity_poly.pdbx_seq_one_letter_code
_entity_poly.pdbx_strand_id
1 'polypeptide(L)'
;MKPDTKQIKVKQENLAIEDNAIPESLKKTLDSIAAKAADRKDEVVNVLSNEQPAKSRMVDDSYIQCTWWEGCYYCQDEDKNWHRVKCFA
;
A
#
# COMPACT_ATOMS: atom_id res chain seq x y z
N MET A 1 -37.85 -20.12 35.86
CA MET A 1 -37.41 -20.10 34.45
C MET A 1 -36.94 -18.69 34.14
N LYS A 2 -35.66 -18.50 33.85
CA LYS A 2 -35.06 -17.19 33.49
C LYS A 2 -34.62 -17.31 32.03
N PRO A 3 -34.99 -16.39 31.12
CA PRO A 3 -34.53 -16.46 29.74
C PRO A 3 -33.07 -16.00 29.63
N ASP A 4 -32.28 -16.86 29.01
CA ASP A 4 -30.87 -16.70 28.67
C ASP A 4 -30.76 -15.93 27.34
N THR A 5 -30.53 -14.62 27.39
CA THR A 5 -30.27 -13.84 26.18
C THR A 5 -28.77 -13.72 25.98
N LYS A 6 -28.26 -14.60 25.11
CA LYS A 6 -26.89 -14.69 24.63
C LYS A 6 -26.40 -13.33 24.12
N GLN A 7 -25.25 -12.94 24.64
CA GLN A 7 -24.44 -11.82 24.17
C GLN A 7 -23.98 -12.07 22.73
N ILE A 8 -24.44 -11.26 21.78
CA ILE A 8 -23.81 -11.13 20.47
C ILE A 8 -22.63 -10.19 20.67
N LYS A 9 -21.51 -10.75 21.13
CA LYS A 9 -20.23 -10.04 21.16
C LYS A 9 -19.65 -10.13 19.76
N VAL A 10 -19.86 -9.07 18.98
CA VAL A 10 -19.22 -8.85 17.69
C VAL A 10 -17.73 -9.09 17.91
N LYS A 11 -17.21 -10.16 17.30
CA LYS A 11 -15.80 -10.52 17.35
C LYS A 11 -15.12 -9.53 16.41
N GLN A 12 -14.87 -8.33 16.93
CA GLN A 12 -14.03 -7.34 16.29
C GLN A 12 -12.65 -7.99 16.22
N GLU A 13 -12.36 -8.56 15.06
CA GLU A 13 -11.08 -9.15 14.76
C GLU A 13 -10.05 -8.03 14.94
N ASN A 14 -9.30 -8.14 16.03
CA ASN A 14 -8.04 -7.46 16.24
C ASN A 14 -7.11 -7.88 15.11
N LEU A 15 -7.24 -7.23 13.96
CA LEU A 15 -6.13 -7.15 13.03
C LEU A 15 -5.30 -5.99 13.55
N ALA A 16 -4.18 -6.33 14.18
CA ALA A 16 -3.07 -5.41 14.34
C ALA A 16 -2.77 -4.86 12.95
N ILE A 17 -3.27 -3.66 12.66
CA ILE A 17 -3.03 -2.97 11.41
C ILE A 17 -1.58 -2.55 11.51
N GLU A 18 -0.69 -3.36 10.96
CA GLU A 18 0.58 -2.84 10.48
C GLU A 18 0.22 -1.66 9.57
N ASP A 19 0.65 -0.48 9.99
CA ASP A 19 0.25 0.87 9.56
C ASP A 19 0.45 1.16 8.05
N ASN A 20 0.80 0.16 7.24
CA ASN A 20 1.03 0.26 5.79
C ASN A 20 0.32 -0.82 4.96
N ALA A 21 -0.47 -1.72 5.57
CA ALA A 21 -1.22 -2.72 4.84
C ALA A 21 -2.38 -2.08 4.06
N ILE A 22 -2.22 -1.90 2.75
CA ILE A 22 -3.29 -1.38 1.90
C ILE A 22 -4.37 -2.44 1.63
N PRO A 23 -5.66 -2.03 1.60
CA PRO A 23 -6.79 -2.95 1.51
C PRO A 23 -6.76 -3.74 0.19
N GLU A 24 -7.29 -4.95 0.20
CA GLU A 24 -7.26 -5.85 -0.96
C GLU A 24 -7.95 -5.26 -2.20
N SER A 25 -9.04 -4.51 -1.99
CA SER A 25 -9.72 -3.76 -3.06
C SER A 25 -8.78 -2.79 -3.76
N LEU A 26 -7.97 -2.05 -3.00
CA LEU A 26 -6.97 -1.14 -3.55
C LEU A 26 -5.82 -1.90 -4.22
N LYS A 27 -5.34 -3.00 -3.62
CA LYS A 27 -4.30 -3.85 -4.26
C LYS A 27 -4.73 -4.32 -5.65
N LYS A 28 -5.98 -4.78 -5.82
CA LYS A 28 -6.52 -5.20 -7.13
C LYS A 28 -6.59 -4.03 -8.12
N THR A 29 -6.96 -2.85 -7.66
CA THR A 29 -6.96 -1.64 -8.48
C THR A 29 -5.55 -1.27 -8.92
N LEU A 30 -4.59 -1.24 -8.01
CA LEU A 30 -3.19 -0.94 -8.30
C LEU A 30 -2.58 -1.95 -9.27
N ASP A 31 -2.86 -3.24 -9.10
CA ASP A 31 -2.42 -4.30 -10.02
C ASP A 31 -2.98 -4.10 -11.44
N SER A 32 -4.28 -3.80 -11.56
CA SER A 32 -4.92 -3.52 -12.85
C SER A 32 -4.36 -2.27 -13.54
N ILE A 33 -3.98 -1.25 -12.76
CA ILE A 33 -3.36 -0.03 -13.28
C ILE A 33 -1.93 -0.32 -13.68
N ALA A 34 -1.15 -0.98 -12.83
CA ALA A 34 0.24 -1.31 -13.09
C ALA A 34 0.40 -2.22 -14.32
N ALA A 35 -0.56 -3.12 -14.56
CA ALA A 35 -0.62 -3.93 -15.78
C ALA A 35 -0.85 -3.11 -17.08
N LYS A 36 -1.35 -1.86 -16.97
CA LYS A 36 -1.72 -1.00 -18.10
C LYS A 36 -0.88 0.28 -18.20
N ALA A 37 -0.27 0.70 -17.10
CA ALA A 37 0.53 1.89 -16.99
C ALA A 37 2.02 1.56 -17.17
N ALA A 38 2.79 2.55 -17.60
CA ALA A 38 4.24 2.44 -17.56
C ALA A 38 4.71 2.39 -16.10
N ASP A 39 5.74 1.60 -15.83
CA ASP A 39 6.44 1.66 -14.56
C ASP A 39 6.95 3.08 -14.29
N ARG A 40 6.67 3.58 -13.09
CA ARG A 40 7.08 4.92 -12.64
C ARG A 40 8.16 4.87 -11.58
N LYS A 41 8.88 3.75 -11.42
CA LYS A 41 9.90 3.61 -10.39
C LYS A 41 10.96 4.70 -10.48
N ASP A 42 11.54 4.94 -11.67
CA ASP A 42 12.53 6.00 -11.90
C ASP A 42 12.01 7.38 -11.49
N GLU A 43 10.74 7.67 -11.79
CA GLU A 43 10.11 8.94 -11.45
C GLU A 43 9.95 9.09 -9.93
N VAL A 44 9.48 8.04 -9.25
CA VAL A 44 9.36 8.00 -7.79
C VAL A 44 10.74 8.13 -7.12
N VAL A 45 11.75 7.42 -7.63
CA VAL A 45 13.14 7.51 -7.15
C VAL A 45 13.66 8.93 -7.30
N ASN A 46 13.44 9.58 -8.44
CA ASN A 46 13.88 10.96 -8.68
C ASN A 46 13.16 11.97 -7.75
N VAL A 47 11.85 11.85 -7.57
CA VAL A 47 11.09 12.71 -6.64
C VAL A 47 11.59 12.53 -5.21
N LEU A 48 11.74 11.27 -4.76
CA LEU A 48 12.21 10.99 -3.41
C LEU A 48 13.68 11.34 -3.23
N SER A 49 14.51 11.32 -4.27
CA SER A 49 15.94 11.64 -4.17
C SER A 49 16.18 13.03 -3.60
N ASN A 50 15.31 13.98 -3.93
CA ASN A 50 15.45 15.37 -3.49
C ASN A 50 14.95 15.60 -2.05
N GLU A 51 13.87 14.92 -1.65
CA GLU A 51 13.21 15.17 -0.35
C GLU A 51 13.55 14.12 0.72
N GLN A 52 13.73 12.86 0.32
CA GLN A 52 13.95 11.70 1.19
C GLN A 52 14.92 10.71 0.52
N PRO A 53 16.22 11.05 0.42
CA PRO A 53 17.20 10.26 -0.32
C PRO A 53 17.33 8.81 0.19
N ALA A 54 17.17 8.59 1.50
CA ALA A 54 17.15 7.25 2.07
C ALA A 54 15.97 6.41 1.56
N LYS A 55 14.79 7.02 1.42
CA LYS A 55 13.58 6.37 0.92
C LYS A 55 13.66 6.13 -0.58
N SER A 56 14.26 7.07 -1.32
CA SER A 56 14.57 6.90 -2.74
C SER A 56 15.41 5.66 -3.00
N ARG A 57 16.48 5.49 -2.21
CA ARG A 57 17.37 4.33 -2.33
C ARG A 57 16.68 3.01 -1.95
N MET A 58 15.82 3.03 -0.93
CA MET A 58 14.97 1.88 -0.61
C MET A 58 14.03 1.55 -1.78
N VAL A 59 13.46 2.55 -2.46
CA VAL A 59 12.56 2.29 -3.59
C VAL A 59 13.29 1.66 -4.76
N ASP A 60 14.49 2.18 -5.04
CA ASP A 60 15.35 1.67 -6.08
C ASP A 60 15.79 0.22 -5.83
N ASP A 61 16.07 -0.12 -4.57
CA ASP A 61 16.59 -1.43 -4.19
C ASP A 61 15.49 -2.48 -3.94
N SER A 62 14.39 -2.09 -3.28
CA SER A 62 13.40 -3.05 -2.71
C SER A 62 12.09 -3.17 -3.49
N TYR A 63 11.79 -2.28 -4.44
CA TYR A 63 10.56 -2.35 -5.23
C TYR A 63 10.82 -2.70 -6.69
N ILE A 64 9.93 -3.50 -7.27
CA ILE A 64 10.02 -3.96 -8.66
C ILE A 64 9.27 -3.05 -9.62
N GLN A 65 8.21 -2.38 -9.16
CA GLN A 65 7.47 -1.42 -9.97
C GLN A 65 6.75 -0.38 -9.11
N CYS A 66 6.46 0.78 -9.67
CA CYS A 66 5.68 1.82 -9.02
C CYS A 66 4.56 2.34 -9.93
N THR A 67 3.44 2.69 -9.30
CA THR A 67 2.27 3.27 -9.96
C THR A 67 1.76 4.48 -9.18
N TRP A 68 0.98 5.31 -9.86
CA TRP A 68 0.33 6.48 -9.28
C TRP A 68 -1.17 6.25 -9.19
N TRP A 69 -1.74 6.47 -8.01
CA TRP A 69 -3.17 6.36 -7.76
C TRP A 69 -3.62 7.45 -6.80
N GLU A 70 -4.64 8.22 -7.20
CA GLU A 70 -5.31 9.24 -6.38
C GLU A 70 -4.34 10.17 -5.61
N GLY A 71 -3.34 10.71 -6.31
CA GLY A 71 -2.39 11.65 -5.70
C GLY A 71 -1.28 11.01 -4.87
N CYS A 72 -1.20 9.68 -4.84
CA CYS A 72 -0.16 8.94 -4.14
C CYS A 72 0.61 7.99 -5.07
N TYR A 73 1.91 7.87 -4.83
CA TYR A 73 2.76 6.83 -5.37
C TYR A 73 2.71 5.58 -4.49
N TYR A 74 2.44 4.47 -5.15
CA TYR A 74 2.46 3.13 -4.59
C TYR A 74 3.49 2.29 -5.33
N CYS A 75 4.33 1.58 -4.60
CA CYS A 75 5.32 0.69 -5.18
C CYS A 75 5.08 -0.74 -4.74
N GLN A 76 5.30 -1.69 -5.63
CA GLN A 76 5.17 -3.11 -5.38
C GLN A 76 6.54 -3.71 -5.10
N ASP A 77 6.64 -4.49 -4.03
CA ASP A 77 7.83 -5.28 -3.72
C ASP A 77 7.86 -6.62 -4.48
N GLU A 78 8.94 -7.37 -4.30
CA GLU A 78 9.12 -8.70 -4.91
C GLU A 78 8.05 -9.72 -4.49
N ASP A 79 7.50 -9.61 -3.29
CA ASP A 79 6.40 -10.42 -2.76
C ASP A 79 5.02 -9.99 -3.29
N LYS A 80 4.99 -9.07 -4.27
CA LYS A 80 3.77 -8.48 -4.87
C LYS A 80 2.92 -7.70 -3.88
N ASN A 81 3.49 -7.24 -2.77
CA ASN A 81 2.79 -6.34 -1.87
C ASN A 81 3.00 -4.91 -2.29
N TRP A 82 1.89 -4.17 -2.30
CA TRP A 82 1.90 -2.75 -2.57
C TRP A 82 2.15 -1.98 -1.28
N HIS A 83 2.98 -0.94 -1.38
CA HIS A 83 3.33 -0.03 -0.31
C HIS A 83 3.14 1.40 -0.75
N ARG A 84 2.56 2.22 0.14
CA ARG A 84 2.38 3.65 -0.12
C ARG A 84 3.67 4.39 0.19
N VAL A 85 4.31 4.92 -0.85
CA VAL A 85 5.65 5.48 -0.70
C VAL A 85 5.62 6.99 -0.53
N LYS A 86 4.72 7.67 -1.24
CA LYS A 86 4.56 9.12 -1.15
C LYS A 86 3.15 9.54 -1.52
N CYS A 87 2.64 10.58 -0.89
CA CYS A 87 1.40 11.26 -1.29
C CYS A 87 1.67 12.75 -1.43
N PHE A 88 0.99 13.37 -2.39
CA PHE A 88 0.93 14.81 -2.55
C PHE A 88 -0.48 15.21 -2.11
N ALA A 89 -0.60 15.63 -0.85
CA ALA A 89 -1.81 16.21 -0.29
C ALA A 89 -1.71 17.75 -0.32
#